data_AF-A0A916LBR0-F1
#
_entry.id   AF-A0A916LBR0-F1
#
_cell.length_a   1.000
_cell.length_b   1.000
_cell.length_c   1.000
_cell.angle_alpha   90.00
_cell.angle_beta   90.00
_cell.angle_gamma   90.00
#
_symmetry.space_group_name_H-M   'P 1'
#
loop_
_entity.id
_entity.type
_entity.pdbx_description
1 polymer ?
#
loop_
_entity_poly.entity_id
_entity_poly.type
_entity_poly.pdbx_seq_one_letter_code
_entity_poly.pdbx_strand_id
1 'polypeptide(L)' 'MFCGRTHPATTADRDELIRQLWQRAVIVLPAGADTVRFRPPLTVSTAEIDAAIAAVRSALPVVT' A
#
# COMPACT_ATOMS: atom_id res chain seq x y z
N MET A 1 -12.01 11.04 5.02
CA MET A 1 -11.57 9.85 4.26
C MET A 1 -10.05 9.94 4.14
N PHE A 2 -9.30 9.13 4.90
CA PHE A 2 -7.84 9.14 4.85
C PHE A 2 -7.40 8.39 3.57
N CYS A 3 -7.20 9.14 2.49
CA CYS A 3 -6.73 8.63 1.19
C CYS A 3 -5.25 8.99 1.03
N GLY A 4 -4.37 7.99 1.11
CA GLY A 4 -3.01 8.09 0.56
C GLY A 4 -3.03 7.64 -0.88
N ARG A 5 -2.72 8.53 -1.83
CA ARG A 5 -2.54 8.19 -3.24
C ARG A 5 -1.07 7.85 -3.47
N THR A 6 -0.78 6.61 -3.84
CA THR A 6 0.54 6.20 -4.35
C THR A 6 0.36 5.90 -5.85
N HIS A 7 1.16 6.54 -6.72
CA HIS A 7 1.20 6.27 -8.17
C HIS A 7 2.44 5.40 -8.48
N PRO A 8 2.33 4.06 -8.46
CA PRO A 8 3.21 3.21 -9.26
C PRO A 8 3.13 3.62 -10.74
N ALA A 9 4.26 3.57 -11.46
CA ALA A 9 4.35 4.08 -12.83
C ALA A 9 3.53 3.24 -13.83
N THR A 10 3.28 1.97 -13.50
CA THR A 10 2.49 1.05 -14.31
C THR A 10 1.53 0.19 -13.47
N THR A 11 0.53 -0.43 -14.11
CA THR A 11 -0.33 -1.44 -13.48
C THR A 11 0.49 -2.64 -12.95
N ALA A 12 1.58 -3.01 -13.63
CA ALA A 12 2.46 -4.10 -13.20
C ALA A 12 3.16 -3.77 -11.88
N ASP A 13 3.68 -2.54 -11.76
CA ASP A 13 4.29 -2.05 -10.52
C ASP A 13 3.27 -1.98 -9.38
N ARG A 14 2.02 -1.62 -9.70
CA ARG A 14 0.91 -1.63 -8.73
C ARG A 14 0.65 -3.02 -8.20
N ASP A 15 0.52 -4.01 -9.08
CA ASP A 15 0.22 -5.38 -8.71
C ASP A 15 1.39 -6.02 -7.94
N GLU A 16 2.63 -5.73 -8.33
CA GLU A 16 3.83 -6.16 -7.62
C GLU A 16 3.94 -5.53 -6.22
N LEU A 17 3.64 -4.24 -6.09
CA LEU A 17 3.56 -3.57 -4.79
C LEU A 17 2.52 -4.23 -3.87
N ILE A 18 1.33 -4.57 -4.38
CA ILE A 18 0.31 -5.29 -3.62
C ILE A 18 0.83 -6.65 -3.16
N ARG A 19 1.52 -7.39 -4.04
CA ARG A 19 2.12 -8.69 -3.71
C ARG A 19 3.17 -8.57 -2.61
N GLN A 20 4.02 -7.54 -2.67
CA GLN A 20 5.05 -7.27 -1.66
C GLN A 20 4.43 -6.88 -0.30
N LEU A 21 3.34 -6.13 -0.30
CA LEU A 21 2.61 -5.77 0.93
C LEU A 21 1.91 -6.99 1.56
N TRP A 22 1.34 -7.88 0.74
CA TRP A 22 0.78 -9.15 1.22
C TRP A 22 1.83 -9.99 1.95
N GLN A 23 3.04 -10.10 1.39
CA GLN A 23 4.16 -10.80 2.02
C GLN A 23 4.61 -10.17 3.35
N ARG A 24 4.34 -8.86 3.54
CA ARG A 24 4.64 -8.11 4.77
C ARG A 24 3.44 -8.00 5.72
N ALA A 25 2.42 -8.85 5.52
CA ALA A 25 1.18 -8.87 6.31
C ALA A 25 0.40 -7.54 6.32
N VAL A 26 0.51 -6.74 5.25
CA VAL A 26 -0.27 -5.52 5.06
C VAL A 26 -1.26 -5.71 3.92
N ILE A 27 -2.55 -5.70 4.25
CA ILE A 27 -3.63 -5.90 3.28
C ILE A 27 -4.09 -4.55 2.74
N VAL A 28 -4.01 -4.38 1.43
CA VAL A 28 -4.48 -3.21 0.69
C VAL A 28 -5.30 -3.65 -0.50
N LEU A 29 -6.05 -2.72 -1.11
CA LEU A 29 -6.87 -3.03 -2.27
C LEU A 29 -6.39 -2.25 -3.51
N PRO A 30 -6.45 -2.85 -4.71
CA PRO A 30 -6.27 -2.10 -5.95
C PRO A 30 -7.45 -1.16 -6.21
N ALA A 31 -7.20 -0.06 -6.91
CA ALA A 31 -8.23 0.82 -7.46
C ALA A 31 -7.78 1.34 -8.84
N GLY A 32 -8.63 1.23 -9.87
CA GLY A 32 -8.26 1.64 -11.23
C GLY A 32 -6.99 0.95 -11.76
N ALA A 33 -6.31 1.63 -12.69
CA ALA A 33 -5.13 1.10 -13.37
C ALA A 33 -3.89 1.08 -12.46
N ASP A 34 -3.64 2.17 -11.75
CA ASP A 34 -2.36 2.43 -11.06
C ASP A 34 -2.52 2.74 -9.57
N THR A 35 -3.71 2.71 -8.99
CA THR A 35 -3.91 3.16 -7.60
C THR A 35 -4.01 2.00 -6.62
N VAL A 36 -3.49 2.23 -5.40
CA VAL A 36 -3.69 1.39 -4.21
C VAL A 36 -4.53 2.18 -3.19
N ARG A 37 -5.52 1.54 -2.55
CA ARG A 37 -6.39 2.15 -1.54
C ARG A 37 -6.24 1.48 -0.17
N PHE A 38 -6.14 2.29 0.87
CA PHE A 38 -6.16 1.88 2.27
C PHE A 38 -7.57 2.01 2.83
N ARG A 39 -8.02 0.99 3.59
CA ARG A 39 -9.34 0.95 4.25
C ARG A 39 -9.19 0.50 5.71
N PRO A 40 -8.46 1.25 6.55
CA PRO A 40 -8.34 0.90 7.96
C PRO A 40 -9.69 1.07 8.69
N PRO A 41 -9.88 0.41 9.84
CA PRO A 41 -11.02 0.68 10.72
C PRO A 41 -10.95 2.13 11.27
N LEU A 42 -12.08 2.66 11.72
CA LEU A 42 -12.13 4.01 12.35
C LEU A 42 -11.34 4.10 13.65
N THR A 43 -10.99 2.96 14.24
CA THR A 43 -10.23 2.81 15.48
C THR A 43 -8.72 2.65 15.25
N VAL A 44 -8.26 2.78 13.99
CA VAL A 44 -6.83 2.63 13.68
C VAL A 44 -5.99 3.65 14.44
N SER A 45 -4.91 3.18 15.03
CA SER A 45 -3.91 3.97 15.74
C SER A 45 -2.87 4.55 14.79
N THR A 46 -2.14 5.56 15.25
CA THR A 46 -0.99 6.11 14.52
C THR A 46 0.11 5.05 14.31
N ALA A 47 0.36 4.21 15.31
CA ALA A 47 1.36 3.15 15.22
C ALA A 47 1.03 2.10 14.13
N GLU A 48 -0.24 1.75 13.96
CA GLU A 48 -0.69 0.86 12.87
C GLU A 48 -0.53 1.53 11.49
N ILE A 49 -0.82 2.82 11.40
CA ILE A 49 -0.58 3.60 10.17
C ILE A 49 0.93 3.63 9.86
N ASP A 50 1.77 3.92 10.84
CA ASP A 50 3.22 3.98 10.68
C ASP A 50 3.79 2.62 10.24
N ALA A 51 3.29 1.52 10.80
CA ALA A 51 3.66 0.17 10.38
C ALA A 51 3.30 -0.10 8.90
N ALA A 52 2.09 0.30 8.47
CA ALA A 52 1.67 0.16 7.07
C ALA A 52 2.56 1.00 6.14
N ILE A 53 2.90 2.23 6.53
CA ILE A 53 3.80 3.11 5.74
C ILE A 53 5.22 2.56 5.70
N ALA A 54 5.73 1.98 6.80
CA ALA A 54 7.05 1.35 6.83
C ALA A 54 7.12 0.15 5.85
N ALA A 55 6.06 -0.66 5.79
CA ALA A 55 5.96 -1.76 4.83
C ALA A 55 5.97 -1.26 3.37
N VAL A 56 5.25 -0.18 3.07
CA VAL A 56 5.28 0.46 1.74
C VAL A 56 6.68 0.93 1.39
N ARG A 57 7.35 1.65 2.30
CA ARG A 57 8.73 2.13 2.09
C ARG A 57 9.72 0.98 1.87
N SER A 58 9.53 -0.16 2.53
CA SER A 58 10.34 -1.37 2.33
C SER A 58 10.06 -2.08 0.99
N ALA A 59 8.85 -1.96 0.46
CA ALA A 59 8.45 -2.60 -0.79
C ALA A 59 8.87 -1.80 -2.04
N LEU A 60 8.86 -0.46 -1.96
CA LEU A 60 9.13 0.39 -3.13
C LEU A 60 10.46 0.07 -3.86
N PRO A 61 11.61 -0.11 -3.19
CA PRO A 61 12.88 -0.43 -3.87
C PRO A 61 12.93 -1.80 -4.55
N VAL A 62 11.93 -2.67 -4.31
CA VAL A 62 11.83 -3.99 -4.96
C VAL A 62 10.99 -3.89 -6.25
N VAL A 63 10.13 -2.87 -6.33
CA VAL A 63 9.17 -2.67 -7.42
C VAL A 63 9.76 -1.75 -8.50
N THR A 64 10.59 -0.77 -8.12
CA THR A 64 11.29 0.18 -9.00
C THR A 64 12.72 -0.23 -9.29
#